data_AF-A0AA86RY99-F1
#
_entry.id   AF-A0AA86RY99-F1
#
_cell.length_a   1.000
_cell.length_b   1.000
_cell.length_c   1.000
_cell.angle_alpha   90.00
_cell.angle_beta   90.00
_cell.angle_gamma   90.00
#
_symmetry.space_group_name_H-M   'P 1'
#
loop_
_entity.id
_entity.type
_entity.pdbx_description
1 polymer ?
#
loop_
_entity_poly.entity_id
_entity_poly.type
_entity_poly.pdbx_seq_one_letter_code
_entity_poly.pdbx_strand_id
1 'polypeptide(L)'
;MAYNTTDPKHGFDCVKYIVQQHPHSVAAWNCYYKVISRLENRDTRHYKFVRAMQGKFVDCVPPILISGHQFTIFSHHQDAARKYLEAYKLLPENPLVNLCVGTALINLALGFRLQNKHQCLVQGLAFLYNNLRICENSQESLYNIARAFHHVGLVTLAVVYYEKVIGIREKDYPIPKLPNENQDVMENHKPGYCDLRREAAYNLHLIYKKSGAVDLARQVLKDHCTL
;
A
#
# COMPACT_ATOMS: atom_id res chain seq x y z
N MET A 1 -25.70 -5.17 10.48
CA MET A 1 -25.42 -4.78 11.89
C MET A 1 -24.67 -5.88 12.64
N ALA A 2 -23.42 -6.22 12.26
CA ALA A 2 -22.66 -7.29 12.94
C ALA A 2 -21.12 -7.07 13.01
N TYR A 3 -20.63 -5.86 12.70
CA TYR A 3 -19.19 -5.59 12.62
C TYR A 3 -18.61 -4.89 13.87
N ASN A 4 -19.46 -4.58 14.86
CA ASN A 4 -19.10 -3.99 16.15
C ASN A 4 -19.20 -5.00 17.31
N THR A 5 -19.12 -6.30 17.04
CA THR A 5 -18.89 -7.27 18.11
C THR A 5 -17.46 -7.09 18.61
N THR A 6 -17.34 -6.76 19.89
CA THR A 6 -16.10 -6.69 20.67
C THR A 6 -15.33 -8.02 20.71
N ASP A 7 -15.92 -9.11 20.21
CA ASP A 7 -15.26 -10.39 19.95
C ASP A 7 -14.85 -10.52 18.47
N PRO A 8 -13.55 -10.44 18.17
CA PRO A 8 -13.02 -10.58 16.82
C PRO A 8 -13.34 -11.94 16.16
N LYS A 9 -13.62 -12.99 16.95
CA LYS A 9 -13.95 -14.33 16.43
C LYS A 9 -15.34 -14.36 15.77
N HIS A 10 -16.33 -13.71 16.38
CA HIS A 10 -17.68 -13.59 15.81
C HIS A 10 -17.69 -12.70 14.55
N GLY A 11 -16.85 -11.66 14.54
CA GLY A 11 -16.65 -10.80 13.36
C GLY A 11 -16.11 -11.58 12.16
N PHE A 12 -15.17 -12.51 12.40
CA PHE A 12 -14.54 -13.33 11.34
C PHE A 12 -15.55 -14.24 10.62
N ASP A 13 -16.39 -14.96 11.36
CA ASP A 13 -17.38 -15.86 10.75
C ASP A 13 -18.43 -15.09 9.94
N CYS A 14 -18.82 -13.90 10.41
CA CYS A 14 -19.74 -13.02 9.68
C CYS A 14 -19.16 -12.57 8.34
N VAL A 15 -17.95 -12.00 8.32
CA VAL A 15 -17.33 -11.54 7.07
C VAL A 15 -17.02 -12.69 6.10
N LYS A 16 -16.70 -13.87 6.63
CA LYS A 16 -16.52 -15.08 5.84
C LYS A 16 -17.80 -15.46 5.10
N TYR A 17 -18.94 -15.47 5.81
CA TYR A 17 -20.25 -15.76 5.22
C TYR A 17 -20.58 -14.77 4.09
N ILE A 18 -20.36 -13.47 4.32
CA ILE A 18 -20.65 -12.44 3.31
C ILE A 18 -19.82 -12.63 2.03
N VAL A 19 -18.52 -12.92 2.17
CA VAL A 19 -17.65 -13.21 1.04
C VAL A 19 -18.08 -14.50 0.32
N GLN A 20 -18.58 -15.51 1.03
CA GLN A 20 -19.09 -16.74 0.41
C GLN A 20 -20.36 -16.50 -0.41
N GLN A 21 -21.24 -15.59 0.03
CA GLN A 21 -22.45 -15.20 -0.71
C GLN A 21 -22.13 -14.26 -1.89
N HIS A 22 -21.11 -13.43 -1.75
CA HIS A 22 -20.74 -12.40 -2.73
C HIS A 22 -19.24 -12.47 -3.10
N PRO A 23 -18.77 -13.57 -3.70
CA PRO A 23 -17.34 -13.83 -3.93
C PRO A 23 -16.67 -12.83 -4.89
N HIS A 24 -17.42 -12.19 -5.79
CA HIS A 24 -16.89 -11.19 -6.72
C HIS A 24 -17.09 -9.74 -6.24
N SER A 25 -17.65 -9.53 -5.04
CA SER A 25 -17.84 -8.19 -4.48
C SER A 25 -16.56 -7.68 -3.82
N VAL A 26 -15.94 -6.65 -4.41
CA VAL A 26 -14.77 -5.97 -3.82
C VAL A 26 -15.10 -5.41 -2.44
N ALA A 27 -16.32 -4.88 -2.24
CA ALA A 27 -16.74 -4.36 -0.94
C ALA A 27 -16.82 -5.46 0.14
N ALA A 28 -17.28 -6.66 -0.21
CA ALA A 28 -17.28 -7.81 0.70
C ALA A 28 -15.86 -8.18 1.14
N TRP A 29 -14.93 -8.22 0.18
CA TRP A 29 -13.52 -8.51 0.45
C TRP A 29 -12.82 -7.41 1.25
N ASN A 30 -13.13 -6.13 1.01
CA ASN A 30 -12.61 -5.02 1.80
C ASN A 30 -13.08 -5.11 3.27
N CYS A 31 -14.36 -5.45 3.48
CA CYS A 31 -14.91 -5.69 4.82
C CYS A 31 -14.20 -6.86 5.51
N TYR A 32 -14.04 -7.97 4.78
CA TYR A 32 -13.30 -9.13 5.24
C TYR A 32 -11.87 -8.77 5.66
N TYR A 33 -11.12 -8.08 4.78
CA TYR A 33 -9.74 -7.72 5.06
C TYR A 33 -9.61 -6.77 6.25
N LYS A 34 -10.55 -5.82 6.43
CA LYS A 34 -10.58 -4.93 7.59
C LYS A 34 -10.76 -5.67 8.92
N VAL A 35 -11.58 -6.72 8.95
CA VAL A 35 -11.73 -7.54 10.16
C VAL A 35 -10.47 -8.36 10.41
N ILE A 36 -9.94 -8.98 9.37
CA ILE A 36 -8.71 -9.79 9.46
C ILE A 36 -7.50 -8.97 9.91
N SER A 37 -7.33 -7.74 9.42
CA SER A 37 -6.19 -6.89 9.79
C SER A 37 -6.17 -6.50 11.26
N ARG A 38 -7.27 -6.73 11.99
CA ARG A 38 -7.38 -6.52 13.45
C ARG A 38 -7.13 -7.80 14.26
N LEU A 39 -7.14 -8.97 13.61
CA LEU A 39 -6.81 -10.25 14.23
C LEU A 39 -5.29 -10.41 14.32
N GLU A 40 -4.82 -11.14 15.32
CA GLU A 40 -3.39 -11.49 15.41
C GLU A 40 -2.93 -12.20 14.13
N ASN A 41 -1.74 -11.82 13.64
CA ASN A 41 -1.18 -12.17 12.32
C ASN A 41 -1.01 -13.68 12.03
N ARG A 42 -1.40 -14.58 12.92
CA ARG A 42 -1.17 -16.04 12.83
C ARG A 42 -2.45 -16.90 12.85
N ASP A 43 -3.62 -16.33 12.59
CA ASP A 43 -4.83 -17.15 12.53
C ASP A 43 -4.86 -18.05 11.28
N THR A 44 -4.57 -19.34 11.48
CA THR A 44 -4.58 -20.36 10.41
C THR A 44 -5.93 -20.52 9.72
N ARG A 45 -7.05 -20.12 10.34
CA ARG A 45 -8.39 -20.19 9.76
C ARG A 45 -8.53 -19.28 8.55
N HIS A 46 -7.94 -18.08 8.63
CA HIS A 46 -7.92 -17.11 7.54
C HIS A 46 -7.17 -17.66 6.32
N TYR A 47 -5.97 -18.24 6.51
CA TYR A 47 -5.20 -18.86 5.43
C TYR A 47 -5.96 -19.98 4.72
N LYS A 48 -6.57 -20.88 5.49
CA LYS A 48 -7.38 -21.98 4.94
C LYS A 48 -8.56 -21.45 4.13
N PHE A 49 -9.24 -20.42 4.62
CA PHE A 49 -10.36 -19.82 3.93
C PHE A 49 -9.94 -19.14 2.62
N VAL A 50 -8.94 -18.27 2.65
CA VAL A 50 -8.47 -17.55 1.46
C VAL A 50 -7.99 -18.53 0.39
N ARG A 51 -7.24 -19.58 0.77
CA ARG A 51 -6.83 -20.65 -0.16
C ARG A 51 -8.04 -21.38 -0.75
N ALA A 52 -9.04 -21.73 0.06
CA ALA A 52 -10.25 -22.38 -0.43
C ALA A 52 -11.01 -21.49 -1.43
N MET A 53 -11.08 -20.18 -1.17
CA MET A 53 -11.70 -19.22 -2.09
C MET A 53 -10.94 -19.10 -3.41
N GLN A 54 -9.60 -19.06 -3.40
CA GLN A 54 -8.79 -19.08 -4.64
C GLN A 54 -9.01 -20.36 -5.46
N GLY A 55 -9.13 -21.52 -4.80
CA GLY A 55 -9.39 -22.78 -5.49
C GLY A 55 -10.78 -22.85 -6.11
N LYS A 56 -11.77 -22.17 -5.51
CA LYS A 56 -13.15 -22.15 -6.00
C LYS A 56 -13.40 -21.06 -7.06
N PHE A 57 -12.73 -19.92 -6.94
CA PHE A 57 -12.91 -18.74 -7.79
C PHE A 57 -11.54 -18.26 -8.28
N VAL A 58 -11.02 -18.92 -9.32
CA VAL A 58 -9.65 -18.72 -9.83
C VAL A 58 -9.42 -17.35 -10.49
N ASP A 59 -10.49 -16.68 -10.89
CA ASP A 59 -10.52 -15.34 -11.48
C ASP A 59 -10.78 -14.23 -10.46
N CYS A 60 -11.00 -14.59 -9.19
CA CYS A 60 -11.25 -13.62 -8.12
C CYS A 60 -9.95 -13.02 -7.60
N VAL A 61 -9.66 -11.77 -7.95
CA VAL A 61 -8.42 -11.07 -7.59
C VAL A 61 -8.26 -10.75 -6.09
N PRO A 62 -9.27 -10.27 -5.35
CA PRO A 62 -9.11 -9.90 -3.95
C PRO A 62 -8.46 -10.97 -3.03
N PRO A 63 -8.85 -12.27 -3.05
CA PRO A 63 -8.18 -13.27 -2.23
C PRO A 63 -6.72 -13.51 -2.63
N ILE A 64 -6.36 -13.30 -3.90
CA ILE A 64 -4.97 -13.41 -4.38
C ILE A 64 -4.13 -12.26 -3.79
N LEU A 65 -4.65 -11.02 -3.85
CA LEU A 65 -3.99 -9.85 -3.27
C LEU A 65 -3.81 -9.99 -1.76
N ILE A 66 -4.84 -10.44 -1.06
CA ILE A 66 -4.79 -10.69 0.39
C ILE A 66 -3.67 -11.69 0.72
N SER A 67 -3.54 -12.79 -0.03
CA SER A 67 -2.40 -13.71 0.15
C SER A 67 -1.05 -13.05 -0.12
N GLY A 68 -0.96 -12.20 -1.14
CA GLY A 68 0.25 -11.39 -1.37
C GLY A 68 0.60 -10.51 -0.16
N HIS A 69 -0.38 -9.83 0.43
CA HIS A 69 -0.19 -8.98 1.61
C HIS A 69 0.30 -9.78 2.82
N GLN A 70 -0.23 -10.99 3.03
CA GLN A 70 0.24 -11.88 4.09
C GLN A 70 1.73 -12.24 3.92
N PHE A 71 2.14 -12.60 2.70
CA PHE A 71 3.56 -12.85 2.42
C PHE A 71 4.42 -11.60 2.60
N THR A 72 3.93 -10.41 2.23
CA THR A 72 4.61 -9.15 2.49
C THR A 72 4.84 -8.92 3.99
N ILE A 73 3.82 -9.14 4.84
CA ILE A 73 3.92 -8.98 6.31
C ILE A 73 5.00 -9.88 6.90
N PHE A 74 5.14 -11.11 6.39
CA PHE A 74 6.18 -12.03 6.83
C PHE A 74 7.53 -11.85 6.13
N SER A 75 7.70 -10.81 5.32
CA SER A 75 8.91 -10.58 4.51
C SER A 75 9.23 -11.72 3.54
N HIS A 76 8.24 -12.53 3.16
CA HIS A 76 8.33 -13.55 2.12
C HIS A 76 8.15 -12.90 0.73
N HIS A 77 9.05 -11.96 0.38
CA HIS A 77 8.88 -11.10 -0.80
C HIS A 77 8.82 -11.86 -2.13
N GLN A 78 9.46 -13.03 -2.22
CA GLN A 78 9.39 -13.86 -3.42
C GLN A 78 7.98 -14.45 -3.62
N ASP A 79 7.36 -14.93 -2.55
CA ASP A 79 6.00 -15.47 -2.60
C ASP A 79 4.96 -14.37 -2.77
N ALA A 80 5.18 -13.22 -2.14
CA ALA A 80 4.38 -12.02 -2.36
C ALA A 80 4.39 -11.60 -3.84
N ALA A 81 5.58 -11.49 -4.45
CA ALA A 81 5.74 -11.13 -5.86
C ALA A 81 5.01 -12.13 -6.78
N ARG A 82 5.10 -13.45 -6.51
CA ARG A 82 4.35 -14.47 -7.27
C ARG A 82 2.84 -14.23 -7.20
N LYS A 83 2.29 -13.95 -6.02
CA LYS A 83 0.86 -13.70 -5.85
C LYS A 83 0.40 -12.41 -6.51
N TYR A 84 1.17 -11.33 -6.40
CA TYR A 84 0.81 -10.10 -7.10
C TYR A 84 0.92 -10.24 -8.63
N LEU A 85 1.89 -11.02 -9.14
CA LEU A 85 1.99 -11.32 -10.58
C LEU A 85 0.83 -12.19 -11.06
N GLU A 86 0.30 -13.09 -10.24
CA GLU A 86 -0.93 -13.83 -10.50
C GLU A 86 -2.12 -12.87 -10.64
N ALA A 87 -2.27 -11.91 -9.70
CA ALA A 87 -3.28 -10.87 -9.78
C ALA A 87 -3.12 -9.96 -11.02
N TYR A 88 -1.88 -9.64 -11.41
CA TYR A 88 -1.56 -8.82 -12.58
C TYR A 88 -2.02 -9.46 -13.89
N LYS A 89 -1.96 -10.80 -14.01
CA LYS A 89 -2.49 -11.50 -15.18
C LYS A 89 -4.00 -11.29 -15.37
N LEU A 90 -4.73 -11.05 -14.28
CA LEU A 90 -6.18 -10.84 -14.29
C LEU A 90 -6.55 -9.36 -14.45
N LEU A 91 -5.78 -8.46 -13.83
CA LEU A 91 -6.04 -7.01 -13.83
C LEU A 91 -4.77 -6.18 -14.10
N PRO A 92 -4.25 -6.19 -15.34
CA PRO A 92 -2.98 -5.52 -15.67
C PRO A 92 -3.05 -3.98 -15.63
N GLU A 93 -4.24 -3.40 -15.84
CA GLU A 93 -4.47 -1.95 -15.78
C GLU A 93 -4.96 -1.48 -14.40
N ASN A 94 -4.93 -2.33 -13.37
CA ASN A 94 -5.30 -1.91 -12.02
C ASN A 94 -4.10 -1.23 -11.32
N PRO A 95 -4.23 0.01 -10.84
CA PRO A 95 -3.13 0.73 -10.19
C PRO A 95 -2.56 0.02 -8.97
N LEU A 96 -3.42 -0.46 -8.08
CA LEU A 96 -3.00 -1.13 -6.83
C LEU A 96 -2.22 -2.41 -7.14
N VAL A 97 -2.67 -3.20 -8.11
CA VAL A 97 -1.97 -4.42 -8.53
C VAL A 97 -0.56 -4.10 -9.01
N ASN A 98 -0.40 -3.09 -9.87
CA ASN A 98 0.93 -2.65 -10.34
C ASN A 98 1.81 -2.15 -9.20
N LEU A 99 1.25 -1.37 -8.26
CA LEU A 99 1.97 -0.90 -7.08
C LEU A 99 2.46 -2.09 -6.22
N CYS A 100 1.60 -3.08 -5.97
CA CYS A 100 1.94 -4.25 -5.18
C CYS A 100 3.02 -5.12 -5.85
N VAL A 101 2.94 -5.35 -7.16
CA VAL A 101 3.98 -6.08 -7.91
C VAL A 101 5.31 -5.33 -7.82
N GLY A 102 5.31 -4.03 -8.14
CA GLY A 102 6.52 -3.20 -8.16
C GLY A 102 7.22 -3.16 -6.80
N THR A 103 6.48 -2.89 -5.73
CA THR A 103 7.03 -2.86 -4.37
C THR A 103 7.51 -4.22 -3.88
N ALA A 104 6.83 -5.33 -4.21
CA ALA A 104 7.27 -6.67 -3.84
C ALA A 104 8.59 -7.07 -4.54
N LEU A 105 8.73 -6.74 -5.83
CA LEU A 105 9.98 -6.98 -6.58
C LEU A 105 11.14 -6.14 -6.06
N ILE A 106 10.91 -4.87 -5.74
CA ILE A 106 11.94 -4.02 -5.12
C ILE A 106 12.39 -4.61 -3.78
N ASN A 107 11.46 -5.01 -2.91
CA ASN A 107 11.81 -5.63 -1.63
C ASN A 107 12.53 -6.97 -1.81
N LEU A 108 12.16 -7.77 -2.81
CA LEU A 108 12.88 -8.98 -3.18
C LEU A 108 14.32 -8.68 -3.63
N ALA A 109 14.52 -7.62 -4.43
CA ALA A 109 15.84 -7.20 -4.89
C ALA A 109 16.76 -6.72 -3.76
N LEU A 110 16.20 -6.14 -2.69
CA LEU A 110 16.94 -5.74 -1.49
C LEU A 110 17.36 -6.94 -0.62
N GLY A 111 16.76 -8.11 -0.83
CA GLY A 111 17.12 -9.34 -0.14
C GLY A 111 18.56 -9.79 -0.44
N PHE A 112 19.22 -10.41 0.54
CA PHE A 112 20.61 -10.85 0.39
C PHE A 112 20.80 -12.09 -0.50
N ARG A 113 19.76 -12.93 -0.64
CA ARG A 113 19.84 -14.24 -1.34
C ARG A 113 19.67 -14.17 -2.85
N LEU A 114 19.11 -13.08 -3.38
CA LEU A 114 18.86 -12.94 -4.80
C LEU A 114 20.16 -12.60 -5.54
N GLN A 115 20.48 -13.32 -6.62
CA GLN A 115 21.69 -13.06 -7.43
C GLN A 115 21.48 -11.89 -8.40
N ASN A 116 20.42 -11.91 -9.22
CA ASN A 116 20.15 -10.90 -10.25
C ASN A 116 19.37 -9.69 -9.71
N LYS A 117 19.91 -9.02 -8.68
CA LYS A 117 19.23 -7.91 -7.97
C LYS A 117 18.87 -6.75 -8.88
N HIS A 118 19.80 -6.33 -9.75
CA HIS A 118 19.58 -5.20 -10.65
C HIS A 118 18.45 -5.47 -11.65
N GLN A 119 18.37 -6.67 -12.21
CA GLN A 119 17.29 -7.05 -13.12
C GLN A 119 15.93 -7.03 -12.40
N CYS A 120 15.87 -7.61 -11.20
CA CYS A 120 14.64 -7.61 -10.38
C CYS A 120 14.21 -6.20 -9.97
N LEU A 121 15.17 -5.33 -9.65
CA LEU A 121 14.91 -3.91 -9.37
C LEU A 121 14.31 -3.19 -10.57
N VAL A 122 14.89 -3.35 -11.77
CA VAL A 122 14.37 -2.72 -13.00
C VAL A 122 12.96 -3.24 -13.32
N GLN A 123 12.70 -4.53 -13.13
CA GLN A 123 11.34 -5.08 -13.27
C GLN A 123 10.37 -4.43 -12.29
N GLY A 124 10.76 -4.30 -11.02
CA GLY A 124 9.95 -3.62 -10.00
C GLY A 124 9.63 -2.18 -10.39
N LEU A 125 10.63 -1.42 -10.86
CA LEU A 125 10.44 -0.06 -11.34
C LEU A 125 9.51 0.00 -12.56
N ALA A 126 9.58 -0.94 -13.50
CA ALA A 126 8.70 -0.96 -14.67
C ALA A 126 7.21 -1.03 -14.27
N PHE A 127 6.87 -1.85 -13.28
CA PHE A 127 5.50 -1.90 -12.74
C PHE A 127 5.10 -0.60 -12.03
N LEU A 128 6.01 0.04 -11.28
CA LEU A 128 5.74 1.33 -10.67
C LEU A 128 5.55 2.45 -11.71
N TYR A 129 6.32 2.45 -12.79
CA TYR A 129 6.11 3.39 -13.90
C TYR A 129 4.80 3.12 -14.66
N ASN A 130 4.36 1.87 -14.77
CA ASN A 130 3.03 1.58 -15.29
C ASN A 130 1.92 2.08 -14.35
N ASN A 131 2.08 1.91 -13.02
CA ASN A 131 1.20 2.53 -12.03
C ASN A 131 1.15 4.06 -12.19
N LEU A 132 2.30 4.74 -12.33
CA LEU A 132 2.39 6.17 -12.61
C LEU A 132 1.63 6.58 -13.87
N ARG A 133 1.76 5.80 -14.96
CA ARG A 133 1.04 6.03 -16.22
C ARG A 133 -0.46 5.90 -16.04
N ILE A 134 -0.95 4.83 -15.40
CA ILE A 134 -2.38 4.57 -15.19
C ILE A 134 -2.99 5.64 -14.28
N CYS A 135 -2.24 6.12 -13.29
CA CYS A 135 -2.66 7.19 -12.39
C CYS A 135 -2.42 8.60 -12.95
N GLU A 136 -2.07 8.74 -14.23
CA GLU A 136 -1.88 10.03 -14.92
C GLU A 136 -0.91 10.99 -14.21
N ASN A 137 0.15 10.46 -13.60
CA ASN A 137 1.10 11.22 -12.78
C ASN A 137 0.44 11.95 -11.58
N SER A 138 -0.56 11.34 -10.96
CA SER A 138 -1.14 11.82 -9.70
C SER A 138 -0.08 12.08 -8.63
N GLN A 139 -0.40 12.97 -7.68
CA GLN A 139 0.48 13.28 -6.56
C GLN A 139 0.93 12.00 -5.82
N GLU A 140 0.02 11.05 -5.58
CA GLU A 140 0.31 9.77 -4.94
C GLU A 140 1.28 8.91 -5.73
N SER A 141 1.06 8.76 -7.04
CA SER A 141 1.91 7.91 -7.87
C SER A 141 3.32 8.48 -8.02
N LEU A 142 3.47 9.81 -8.08
CA LEU A 142 4.77 10.49 -8.02
C LEU A 142 5.48 10.27 -6.68
N TYR A 143 4.74 10.36 -5.57
CA TYR A 143 5.27 10.08 -4.23
C TYR A 143 5.75 8.64 -4.10
N ASN A 144 4.99 7.68 -4.63
CA ASN A 144 5.36 6.26 -4.64
C ASN A 144 6.67 6.01 -5.42
N ILE A 145 6.87 6.68 -6.56
CA ILE A 145 8.15 6.63 -7.30
C ILE A 145 9.30 7.24 -6.48
N ALA A 146 9.08 8.41 -5.87
CA ALA A 146 10.08 9.05 -5.00
C ALA A 146 10.49 8.12 -3.85
N ARG A 147 9.51 7.52 -3.16
CA ARG A 147 9.72 6.54 -2.08
C ARG A 147 10.48 5.32 -2.58
N ALA A 148 10.18 4.79 -3.76
CA ALA A 148 10.89 3.66 -4.34
C ALA A 148 12.37 3.98 -4.59
N PHE A 149 12.68 5.13 -5.20
CA PHE A 149 14.06 5.57 -5.40
C PHE A 149 14.81 5.79 -4.09
N HIS A 150 14.16 6.42 -3.11
CA HIS A 150 14.73 6.63 -1.78
C HIS A 150 15.05 5.28 -1.11
N HIS A 151 14.11 4.32 -1.16
CA HIS A 151 14.24 2.99 -0.55
C HIS A 151 15.44 2.20 -1.07
N VAL A 152 15.76 2.34 -2.36
CA VAL A 152 16.91 1.65 -2.99
C VAL A 152 18.19 2.47 -3.00
N GLY A 153 18.19 3.65 -2.36
CA GLY A 153 19.37 4.51 -2.22
C GLY A 153 19.66 5.44 -3.41
N LEU A 154 18.78 5.51 -4.41
CA LEU A 154 18.88 6.42 -5.55
C LEU A 154 18.35 7.82 -5.18
N VAL A 155 18.95 8.41 -4.14
CA VAL A 155 18.42 9.61 -3.46
C VAL A 155 18.33 10.84 -4.37
N THR A 156 19.23 11.01 -5.33
CA THR A 156 19.16 12.14 -6.29
C THR A 156 17.89 12.08 -7.13
N LEU A 157 17.48 10.88 -7.56
CA LEU A 157 16.21 10.70 -8.27
C LEU A 157 15.01 10.88 -7.34
N ALA A 158 15.12 10.43 -6.08
CA ALA A 158 14.07 10.63 -5.09
C ALA A 158 13.77 12.11 -4.85
N VAL A 159 14.80 12.97 -4.76
CA VAL A 159 14.66 14.43 -4.62
C VAL A 159 13.78 15.00 -5.74
N VAL A 160 14.11 14.70 -7.00
CA VAL A 160 13.37 15.20 -8.18
C VAL A 160 11.88 14.86 -8.09
N TYR A 161 11.52 13.65 -7.65
CA TYR A 161 10.12 13.27 -7.53
C TYR A 161 9.45 13.83 -6.27
N TYR A 162 10.15 13.96 -5.14
CA TYR A 162 9.58 14.63 -3.97
C TYR A 162 9.28 16.11 -4.24
N GLU A 163 10.15 16.80 -4.97
CA GLU A 163 9.91 18.19 -5.38
C GLU A 163 8.67 18.32 -6.27
N LYS A 164 8.48 17.38 -7.21
CA LYS A 164 7.24 17.32 -8.02
C LYS A 164 6.00 17.15 -7.15
N VAL A 165 6.04 16.26 -6.16
CA VAL A 165 4.93 16.04 -5.21
C VAL A 165 4.62 17.32 -4.44
N ILE A 166 5.65 18.00 -3.92
CA ILE A 166 5.51 19.27 -3.19
C ILE A 166 4.87 20.35 -4.07
N GLY A 167 5.20 20.36 -5.36
CA GLY A 167 4.65 21.30 -6.35
C GLY A 167 3.19 21.07 -6.74
N ILE A 168 2.61 19.91 -6.45
CA ILE A 168 1.21 19.57 -6.78
C ILE A 168 0.34 19.81 -5.55
N ARG A 169 -0.74 20.59 -5.71
CA ARG A 169 -1.75 20.77 -4.66
C ARG A 169 -2.91 19.82 -4.91
N GLU A 170 -3.14 18.92 -3.97
CA GLU A 170 -4.33 18.09 -3.91
C GLU A 170 -5.32 18.66 -2.90
N LYS A 171 -6.62 18.48 -3.16
CA LYS A 171 -7.63 18.77 -2.15
C LYS A 171 -7.56 17.67 -1.11
N ASP A 172 -7.29 18.05 0.13
CA ASP A 172 -7.23 17.08 1.20
C ASP A 172 -8.64 16.70 1.67
N TYR A 173 -8.90 15.40 1.81
CA TYR A 173 -10.21 14.87 2.20
C TYR A 173 -10.08 14.14 3.54
N PRO A 174 -11.09 14.25 4.43
CA PRO A 174 -11.10 13.44 5.63
C PRO A 174 -11.14 11.96 5.25
N ILE A 175 -10.44 11.13 6.03
CA ILE A 175 -10.51 9.68 5.87
C ILE A 175 -11.98 9.25 5.90
N PRO A 176 -12.48 8.55 4.88
CA PRO A 176 -13.87 8.12 4.84
C PRO A 176 -14.21 7.29 6.07
N LYS A 177 -15.13 7.78 6.89
CA LYS A 177 -15.66 7.04 8.02
C LYS A 177 -16.61 5.98 7.48
N LEU A 178 -16.42 4.72 7.90
CA LEU A 178 -17.41 3.69 7.58
C LEU A 178 -18.71 3.94 8.35
N PRO A 179 -19.88 3.48 7.86
CA PRO A 179 -21.20 3.80 8.43
C PRO A 179 -21.38 3.53 9.93
N ASN A 180 -20.51 2.71 10.54
CA ASN A 180 -20.62 2.25 11.92
C ASN A 180 -19.41 2.62 12.80
N GLU A 181 -18.54 3.54 12.36
CA GLU A 181 -17.46 4.07 13.20
C GLU A 181 -18.01 5.20 14.08
N ASN A 182 -17.81 5.09 15.41
CA ASN A 182 -18.36 6.02 16.40
C ASN A 182 -18.07 7.48 16.02
N GLN A 183 -19.11 8.30 15.97
CA GLN A 183 -19.05 9.72 15.62
C GLN A 183 -18.45 10.60 16.74
N ASP A 184 -18.28 10.06 17.96
CA ASP A 184 -18.02 10.84 19.18
C ASP A 184 -16.56 11.19 19.47
N VAL A 185 -15.61 10.84 18.59
CA VAL A 185 -14.23 11.32 18.76
C VAL A 185 -14.12 12.70 18.11
N MET A 186 -14.31 13.72 18.95
CA MET A 186 -13.99 15.15 18.78
C MET A 186 -13.21 15.42 17.48
N GLU A 187 -13.78 16.24 16.59
CA GLU A 187 -13.22 16.69 15.29
C GLU A 187 -11.96 17.55 15.49
N ASN A 188 -10.94 17.00 16.14
CA ASN A 188 -9.59 17.52 16.04
C ASN A 188 -9.16 17.28 14.61
N HIS A 189 -8.86 18.36 13.88
CA HIS A 189 -8.19 18.46 12.58
C HIS A 189 -7.23 17.29 12.29
N LYS A 190 -7.77 16.12 11.98
CA LYS A 190 -6.96 15.02 11.50
C LYS A 190 -6.55 15.44 10.10
N PRO A 191 -5.24 15.41 9.77
CA PRO A 191 -4.83 15.60 8.39
C PRO A 191 -5.64 14.62 7.54
N GLY A 192 -6.11 15.10 6.39
CA GLY A 192 -6.73 14.21 5.43
C GLY A 192 -5.69 13.24 4.87
N TYR A 193 -6.12 12.41 3.93
CA TYR A 193 -5.30 11.32 3.42
C TYR A 193 -4.81 11.52 1.98
N CYS A 194 -5.19 12.63 1.34
CA CYS A 194 -4.95 12.82 -0.08
C CYS A 194 -3.74 13.70 -0.38
N ASP A 195 -3.42 14.66 0.49
CA ASP A 195 -2.31 15.60 0.27
C ASP A 195 -0.99 15.11 0.90
N LEU A 196 -0.10 14.59 0.06
CA LEU A 196 1.18 13.98 0.45
C LEU A 196 2.36 14.97 0.48
N ARG A 197 2.12 16.28 0.38
CA ARG A 197 3.19 17.28 0.37
C ARG A 197 4.02 17.26 1.65
N ARG A 198 3.38 17.03 2.81
CA ARG A 198 4.05 17.00 4.11
C ARG A 198 4.96 15.78 4.23
N GLU A 199 4.51 14.63 3.75
CA GLU A 199 5.23 13.36 3.73
C GLU A 199 6.41 13.44 2.75
N ALA A 200 6.21 14.05 1.59
CA ALA A 200 7.28 14.31 0.62
C ALA A 200 8.34 15.25 1.19
N ALA A 201 7.93 16.37 1.78
CA ALA A 201 8.83 17.33 2.43
C ALA A 201 9.60 16.69 3.59
N TYR A 202 8.93 15.89 4.42
CA TYR A 202 9.59 15.16 5.49
C TYR A 202 10.64 14.19 4.95
N ASN A 203 10.33 13.40 3.92
CA ASN A 203 11.33 12.50 3.33
C ASN A 203 12.47 13.24 2.64
N LEU A 204 12.19 14.38 2.02
CA LEU A 204 13.20 15.24 1.41
C LEU A 204 14.16 15.83 2.45
N HIS A 205 13.64 16.25 3.62
CA HIS A 205 14.47 16.72 4.72
C HIS A 205 15.46 15.65 5.19
N LEU A 206 15.05 14.37 5.23
CA LEU A 206 15.92 13.27 5.63
C LEU A 206 17.11 13.12 4.67
N ILE A 207 16.87 13.31 3.37
CA ILE A 207 17.91 13.29 2.34
C ILE A 207 18.90 14.45 2.56
N TYR A 208 18.40 15.68 2.69
CA TYR A 208 19.24 16.87 2.92
C TYR A 208 20.03 16.80 4.23
N LYS A 209 19.40 16.30 5.30
CA LYS A 209 20.08 16.08 6.58
C LYS A 209 21.22 15.07 6.43
N LYS A 210 20.99 13.96 5.73
CA LYS A 210 22.00 12.92 5.50
C LYS A 210 23.15 13.40 4.61
N SER A 211 22.89 14.33 3.69
CA SER A 211 23.93 14.92 2.83
C SER A 211 24.71 16.07 3.49
N GLY A 212 24.37 16.45 4.73
CA GLY A 212 24.99 17.58 5.43
C GLY A 212 24.43 18.96 5.06
N ALA A 213 23.40 19.04 4.20
CA ALA A 213 22.73 20.28 3.82
C ALA A 213 21.70 20.69 4.89
N VAL A 214 22.19 21.01 6.10
CA VAL A 214 21.36 21.22 7.29
C VAL A 214 20.40 22.41 7.12
N ASP A 215 20.84 23.49 6.47
CA ASP A 215 19.99 24.67 6.26
C ASP A 215 18.82 24.37 5.33
N LEU A 216 19.05 23.64 4.23
CA LEU A 216 17.99 23.17 3.33
C LEU A 216 17.03 22.21 4.05
N ALA A 217 17.57 21.29 4.86
CA ALA A 217 16.74 20.37 5.65
C ALA A 217 15.81 21.12 6.61
N ARG A 218 16.31 22.18 7.28
CA ARG A 218 15.51 23.04 8.16
C ARG A 218 14.47 23.83 7.38
N GLN A 219 14.87 24.41 6.24
CA GLN A 219 13.99 25.22 5.41
C GLN A 219 12.80 24.41 4.89
N VAL A 220 13.03 23.21 4.34
CA VAL A 220 11.94 22.35 3.84
C VAL A 220 10.90 22.03 4.92
N LEU A 221 11.34 21.72 6.15
CA LEU A 221 10.41 21.48 7.26
C LEU A 221 9.64 22.74 7.65
N LYS A 222 10.30 23.90 7.65
CA LYS A 222 9.67 25.19 7.96
C LYS A 222 8.61 25.56 6.91
N ASP A 223 8.89 25.31 5.64
CA ASP A 223 8.03 25.75 4.53
C ASP A 223 6.82 24.82 4.33
N HIS A 224 6.94 23.54 4.71
CA HIS A 224 5.95 22.52 4.34
C HIS A 224 5.41 21.66 5.50
N CYS A 225 6.03 21.67 6.69
CA CYS A 225 5.65 20.77 7.78
C CYS A 225 5.11 21.47 9.03
N THR A 226 5.09 22.80 9.08
CA THR A 226 4.49 23.59 10.18
C THR A 226 2.96 23.60 10.11
N LEU A 227 2.31 23.62 11.28
CA LEU A 227 0.85 23.73 11.43
C LEU A 227 0.42 25.20 11.48
#